data_AF-A0ABD2NFP6-F1
#
_entry.id   AF-A0ABD2NFP6-F1
#
_cell.length_a   1.000
_cell.length_b   1.000
_cell.length_c   1.000
_cell.angle_alpha   90.00
_cell.angle_beta   90.00
_cell.angle_gamma   90.00
#
_symmetry.space_group_name_H-M   'P 1'
#
loop_
_entity.id
_entity.type
_entity.pdbx_description
1 polymer ?
#
loop_
_entity_poly.entity_id
_entity_poly.type
_entity_poly.pdbx_seq_one_letter_code
_entity_poly.pdbx_strand_id
1 'polypeptide(L)'
;MFFSQIEKAKEELLVSDVFHSIIASLREGLTLLEEPNLHEIICLGLGKVAWFVRCKYQLAFLLCLRDIYEIEVKVFDPVFIEDDHFILNHFNITVLTENLEGKYKTDKNSTIFFLPHCSQQLSNNIIWANWGVNLRHCILICNSFSSMIENTPKSFWAEYEHIINIYSHVVELAIANTFKYYDIFNDTSIHVFPPSKLKLLPTYSEKMSTIRQIISELRKVVPKENMKNNLALRYIVNQYKKYQTTDQQLCKAKEEMDFMAKTYLCYLQSSRLCQEIHDEFHSKGERTVEETAKMVGFKLPHDPK
;
A
#
# COMPACT_ATOMS: atom_id res chain seq x y z
N MET A 1 -5.45 -19.80 36.32
CA MET A 1 -6.40 -20.36 35.33
C MET A 1 -6.06 -19.92 33.91
N PHE A 2 -5.75 -18.63 33.67
CA PHE A 2 -5.40 -18.13 32.33
C PHE A 2 -4.14 -18.78 31.74
N PHE A 3 -3.03 -18.81 32.48
CA PHE A 3 -1.75 -19.30 31.98
C PHE A 3 -1.81 -20.77 31.54
N SER A 4 -2.40 -21.64 32.38
CA SER A 4 -2.53 -23.06 32.08
C SER A 4 -3.43 -23.33 30.85
N GLN A 5 -4.39 -22.45 30.55
CA GLN A 5 -5.19 -22.56 29.34
C GLN A 5 -4.38 -22.20 28.09
N ILE A 6 -3.49 -21.20 28.17
CA ILE A 6 -2.64 -20.79 27.06
C ILE A 6 -1.55 -21.84 26.80
N GLU A 7 -0.93 -22.38 27.85
CA GLU A 7 0.03 -23.49 27.71
C GLU A 7 -0.63 -24.74 27.12
N LYS A 8 -1.83 -25.10 27.59
CA LYS A 8 -2.59 -26.19 26.98
C LYS A 8 -2.93 -25.91 25.51
N ALA A 9 -3.33 -24.68 25.17
CA ALA A 9 -3.59 -24.30 23.79
C ALA A 9 -2.33 -24.42 22.92
N LYS A 10 -1.15 -24.10 23.47
CA LYS A 10 0.15 -24.25 22.83
C LYS A 10 0.47 -25.71 22.54
N GLU A 11 0.33 -26.59 23.53
CA GLU A 11 0.50 -28.05 23.38
C GLU A 11 -0.43 -28.63 22.30
N GLU A 12 -1.70 -28.24 22.33
CA GLU A 12 -2.69 -28.69 21.35
C GLU A 12 -2.40 -28.18 19.93
N LEU A 13 -1.90 -26.94 19.79
CA LEU A 13 -1.51 -26.39 18.49
C LEU A 13 -0.30 -27.13 17.92
N LEU A 14 0.74 -27.38 18.72
CA LEU A 14 1.99 -27.98 18.26
C LEU A 14 1.81 -29.33 17.56
N VAL A 15 0.79 -30.10 17.96
CA VAL A 15 0.49 -31.42 17.37
C VAL A 15 -0.60 -31.38 16.30
N SER A 16 -1.16 -30.21 16.01
CA SER A 16 -2.29 -30.06 15.08
C SER A 16 -1.85 -29.96 13.61
N ASP A 17 -2.66 -30.52 12.71
CA ASP A 17 -2.41 -30.44 11.26
C ASP A 17 -2.36 -28.99 10.75
N VAL A 18 -3.20 -28.10 11.30
CA VAL A 18 -3.18 -26.67 10.94
C VAL A 18 -1.84 -26.03 11.27
N PHE A 19 -1.24 -26.37 12.41
CA PHE A 19 0.05 -25.79 12.78
C PHE A 19 1.17 -26.32 11.89
N HIS A 20 1.18 -27.62 11.60
CA HIS A 20 2.12 -28.20 10.65
C HIS A 20 1.99 -27.58 9.25
N SER A 21 0.75 -27.36 8.79
CA SER A 21 0.43 -26.67 7.54
C SER A 21 0.97 -25.24 7.53
N ILE A 22 0.74 -24.45 8.60
CA ILE A 22 1.27 -23.09 8.74
C ILE A 22 2.80 -23.08 8.70
N ILE A 23 3.45 -23.97 9.45
CA ILE A 23 4.92 -24.03 9.50
C ILE A 23 5.51 -24.44 8.15
N ALA A 24 4.87 -25.38 7.44
CA ALA A 24 5.29 -25.77 6.10
C ALA A 24 5.19 -24.60 5.11
N SER A 25 4.04 -23.92 5.07
CA SER A 25 3.84 -22.72 4.23
C SER A 25 4.79 -21.59 4.63
N LEU A 26 5.06 -21.39 5.93
CA LEU A 26 5.99 -20.36 6.38
C LEU A 26 7.41 -20.67 5.91
N ARG A 27 7.87 -21.93 6.03
CA ARG A 27 9.18 -22.37 5.54
C ARG A 27 9.32 -22.19 4.03
N GLU A 28 8.31 -22.58 3.26
CA GLU A 28 8.29 -22.31 1.81
C GLU A 28 8.41 -20.81 1.52
N GLY A 29 7.67 -19.98 2.26
CA GLY A 29 7.76 -18.52 2.17
C GLY A 29 9.15 -17.97 2.48
N LEU A 30 9.83 -18.49 3.51
CA LEU A 30 11.20 -18.10 3.86
C LEU A 30 12.20 -18.49 2.77
N THR A 31 12.06 -19.67 2.17
CA THR A 31 12.88 -20.08 1.03
C THR A 31 12.69 -19.17 -0.17
N LEU A 32 11.44 -18.76 -0.48
CA LEU A 32 11.15 -17.79 -1.54
C LEU A 32 11.73 -16.38 -1.27
N LEU A 33 12.02 -16.07 -0.01
CA LEU A 33 12.66 -14.83 0.43
C LEU A 33 14.19 -14.94 0.57
N GLU A 34 14.79 -16.05 0.11
CA GLU A 34 16.23 -16.32 0.18
C GLU A 34 16.73 -16.48 1.64
N GLU A 35 15.94 -17.15 2.49
CA GLU A 35 16.25 -17.44 3.90
C GLU A 35 16.68 -16.19 4.70
N PRO A 36 15.77 -15.21 4.84
CA PRO A 36 16.11 -13.95 5.49
C PRO A 36 16.33 -14.13 7.00
N ASN A 37 17.06 -13.20 7.60
CA ASN A 37 17.15 -13.11 9.06
C ASN A 37 15.81 -12.61 9.63
N LEU A 38 15.09 -13.50 10.31
CA LEU A 38 13.90 -13.16 11.07
C LEU A 38 14.30 -12.50 12.39
N HIS A 39 13.71 -11.34 12.68
CA HIS A 39 14.06 -10.58 13.87
C HIS A 39 12.94 -10.52 14.91
N GLU A 40 11.71 -10.32 14.45
CA GLU A 40 10.58 -10.11 15.36
C GLU A 40 9.24 -10.48 14.72
N ILE A 41 8.25 -10.67 15.58
CA ILE A 41 6.83 -10.74 15.22
C ILE A 41 6.14 -9.49 15.76
N ILE A 42 5.39 -8.81 14.91
CA ILE A 42 4.48 -7.73 15.31
C ILE A 42 3.04 -8.23 15.09
N CYS A 43 2.33 -8.50 16.18
CA CYS A 43 0.92 -8.84 16.14
C CYS A 43 0.06 -7.60 16.37
N LEU A 44 -0.87 -7.32 15.46
CA LEU A 44 -1.88 -6.28 15.65
C LEU A 44 -3.24 -6.95 15.78
N GLY A 45 -4.08 -6.49 16.71
CA GLY A 45 -5.46 -6.96 16.85
C GLY A 45 -5.63 -8.34 17.47
N LEU A 46 -4.84 -8.67 18.50
CA LEU A 46 -4.91 -9.97 19.19
C LEU A 46 -6.24 -10.20 19.95
N GLY A 47 -6.91 -9.11 20.34
CA GLY A 47 -8.16 -9.11 21.12
C GLY A 47 -7.98 -9.41 22.60
N LYS A 48 -9.10 -9.56 23.31
CA LYS A 48 -9.13 -9.80 24.78
C LYS A 48 -8.76 -11.24 25.14
N VAL A 49 -7.46 -11.51 25.28
CA VAL A 49 -6.87 -12.81 25.63
C VAL A 49 -7.49 -13.44 26.87
N ALA A 50 -7.70 -12.65 27.93
CA ALA A 50 -8.28 -13.15 29.18
C ALA A 50 -9.68 -13.74 28.96
N TRP A 51 -10.45 -13.19 28.02
CA TRP A 51 -11.87 -13.48 27.83
C TRP A 51 -12.12 -14.54 26.75
N PHE A 52 -11.49 -14.41 25.59
CA PHE A 52 -11.87 -15.22 24.42
C PHE A 52 -10.91 -16.39 24.20
N VAL A 53 -11.48 -17.55 23.90
CA VAL A 53 -10.71 -18.77 23.56
C VAL A 53 -9.86 -18.52 22.31
N ARG A 54 -10.44 -17.92 21.27
CA ARG A 54 -9.73 -17.54 20.03
C ARG A 54 -8.44 -16.78 20.32
N CYS A 55 -8.51 -15.72 21.12
CA CYS A 55 -7.37 -14.88 21.49
C CYS A 55 -6.30 -15.66 22.26
N LYS A 56 -6.68 -16.63 23.11
CA LYS A 56 -5.73 -17.52 23.81
C LYS A 56 -4.97 -18.42 22.84
N TYR A 57 -5.63 -18.98 21.84
CA TYR A 57 -4.97 -19.79 20.81
C TYR A 57 -4.12 -18.95 19.86
N GLN A 58 -4.55 -17.74 19.52
CA GLN A 58 -3.74 -16.80 18.72
C GLN A 58 -2.47 -16.38 19.49
N LEU A 59 -2.59 -16.15 20.80
CA LEU A 59 -1.43 -15.95 21.66
C LEU A 59 -0.54 -17.19 21.73
N ALA A 60 -1.12 -18.37 21.94
CA ALA A 60 -0.37 -19.63 21.96
C ALA A 60 0.38 -19.87 20.63
N PHE A 61 -0.23 -19.54 19.49
CA PHE A 61 0.40 -19.57 18.19
C PHE A 61 1.62 -18.65 18.10
N LEU A 62 1.50 -17.41 18.58
CA LEU A 62 2.64 -16.47 18.66
C LEU A 62 3.77 -17.04 19.52
N LEU A 63 3.45 -17.65 20.67
CA LEU A 63 4.43 -18.30 21.54
C LEU A 63 5.13 -19.48 20.85
N CYS A 64 4.40 -20.30 20.08
CA CYS A 64 5.02 -21.36 19.29
C CYS A 64 6.00 -20.80 18.24
N LEU A 65 5.62 -19.75 17.51
CA LEU A 65 6.52 -19.14 16.52
C LEU A 65 7.75 -18.51 17.16
N ARG A 66 7.57 -17.80 18.28
CA ARG A 66 8.64 -17.24 19.10
C ARG A 66 9.68 -18.30 19.45
N ASP A 67 9.21 -19.45 19.95
CA ASP A 67 10.09 -20.51 20.42
C ASP A 67 10.78 -21.26 19.27
N ILE A 68 10.13 -21.40 18.11
CA ILE A 68 10.73 -22.06 16.92
C ILE A 68 11.80 -21.20 16.26
N TYR A 69 11.55 -19.89 16.15
CA TYR A 69 12.44 -18.97 15.41
C TYR A 69 13.34 -18.14 16.33
N GLU A 70 13.18 -18.25 17.65
CA GLU A 70 13.94 -17.52 18.68
C GLU A 70 13.93 -15.99 18.48
N ILE A 71 12.75 -15.45 18.12
CA ILE A 71 12.54 -14.03 17.82
C ILE A 71 11.67 -13.32 18.87
N GLU A 72 11.74 -12.00 18.97
CA GLU A 72 10.88 -11.22 19.88
C GLU A 72 9.42 -11.20 19.38
N VAL A 73 8.45 -11.18 20.30
CA VAL A 73 7.03 -10.93 19.98
C VAL A 73 6.58 -9.62 20.59
N LYS A 74 6.05 -8.75 19.73
CA LYS A 74 5.44 -7.47 20.07
C LYS A 74 3.96 -7.52 19.72
N VAL A 75 3.11 -7.02 20.60
CA VAL A 75 1.65 -7.02 20.39
C VAL A 75 1.07 -5.62 20.59
N PHE A 76 0.07 -5.29 19.78
CA PHE A 76 -0.75 -4.09 19.97
C PHE A 76 -2.23 -4.42 19.74
N ASP A 77 -3.07 -4.04 20.68
CA ASP A 77 -4.50 -3.96 20.49
C ASP A 77 -5.10 -2.91 21.43
N PRO A 78 -5.86 -1.91 20.92
CA PRO A 78 -6.48 -0.90 21.76
C PRO A 78 -7.53 -1.48 22.73
N VAL A 79 -7.98 -2.71 22.54
CA VAL A 79 -9.02 -3.34 23.38
C VAL A 79 -8.46 -4.08 24.60
N PHE A 80 -7.14 -4.14 24.76
CA PHE A 80 -6.51 -4.79 25.91
C PHE A 80 -6.95 -4.15 27.23
N ILE A 81 -7.19 -5.00 28.22
CA ILE A 81 -7.47 -4.59 29.60
C ILE A 81 -6.35 -5.07 30.55
N GLU A 82 -6.45 -4.72 31.83
CA GLU A 82 -5.44 -5.05 32.84
C GLU A 82 -5.11 -6.55 32.91
N ASP A 83 -6.12 -7.42 32.84
CA ASP A 83 -5.92 -8.87 32.79
C ASP A 83 -5.13 -9.32 31.54
N ASP A 84 -5.35 -8.68 30.38
CA ASP A 84 -4.60 -9.00 29.16
C ASP A 84 -3.14 -8.59 29.32
N HIS A 85 -2.87 -7.39 29.83
CA HIS A 85 -1.51 -6.94 30.13
C HIS A 85 -0.81 -7.86 31.13
N PHE A 86 -1.53 -8.32 32.17
CA PHE A 86 -1.01 -9.27 33.15
C PHE A 86 -0.60 -10.60 32.49
N ILE A 87 -1.44 -11.12 31.58
CA ILE A 87 -1.14 -12.33 30.81
C ILE A 87 0.06 -12.13 29.88
N LEU A 88 0.08 -11.05 29.11
CA LEU A 88 1.14 -10.76 28.15
C LEU A 88 2.50 -10.58 28.85
N ASN A 89 2.52 -9.87 29.98
CA ASN A 89 3.71 -9.71 30.81
C ASN A 89 4.22 -11.04 31.39
N HIS A 90 3.33 -11.92 31.84
CA HIS A 90 3.70 -13.26 32.33
C HIS A 90 4.46 -14.07 31.27
N PHE A 91 4.07 -13.95 30.00
CA PHE A 91 4.72 -14.65 28.89
C PHE A 91 5.90 -13.89 28.27
N ASN A 92 6.36 -12.79 28.90
CA ASN A 92 7.42 -11.92 28.39
C ASN A 92 7.15 -11.38 26.98
N ILE A 93 5.91 -10.97 26.72
CA ILE A 93 5.53 -10.32 25.46
C ILE A 93 5.58 -8.81 25.62
N THR A 94 6.24 -8.15 24.68
CA THR A 94 6.32 -6.70 24.63
C THR A 94 4.99 -6.14 24.13
N VAL A 95 4.32 -5.32 24.96
CA VAL A 95 3.10 -4.61 24.55
C VAL A 95 3.48 -3.23 24.02
N LEU A 96 3.14 -2.96 22.77
CA LEU A 96 3.35 -1.66 22.15
C LEU A 96 2.37 -0.64 22.72
N THR A 97 2.83 0.60 22.90
CA THR A 97 2.02 1.68 23.50
C THR A 97 1.48 2.67 22.47
N GLU A 98 2.04 2.67 21.26
CA GLU A 98 1.68 3.61 20.20
C GLU A 98 0.87 2.92 19.10
N ASN A 99 -0.26 3.54 18.74
CA ASN A 99 -1.04 3.09 17.59
C ASN A 99 -0.45 3.65 16.30
N LEU A 100 0.38 2.87 15.61
CA LEU A 100 0.92 3.25 14.30
C LEU A 100 -0.05 2.95 13.14
N GLU A 101 -1.25 2.46 13.41
CA GLU A 101 -2.26 2.09 12.39
C GLU A 101 -1.70 1.16 11.29
N GLY A 102 -0.76 0.28 11.63
CA GLY A 102 -0.10 -0.61 10.66
C GLY A 102 1.06 0.02 9.87
N LYS A 103 1.46 1.27 10.13
CA LYS A 103 2.54 1.96 9.40
C LYS A 103 3.94 1.61 9.90
N TYR A 104 4.22 0.33 10.07
CA TYR A 104 5.52 -0.18 10.49
C TYR A 104 6.47 -0.27 9.29
N LYS A 105 7.68 0.26 9.42
CA LYS A 105 8.69 0.24 8.36
C LYS A 105 9.77 -0.80 8.66
N THR A 106 10.10 -1.60 7.66
CA THR A 106 11.19 -2.59 7.64
C THR A 106 12.29 -2.10 6.70
N ASP A 107 13.55 -2.37 7.03
CA ASP A 107 14.70 -1.89 6.25
C ASP A 107 15.85 -2.89 6.11
N LYS A 108 16.05 -3.81 7.05
CA LYS A 108 17.18 -4.76 7.04
C LYS A 108 16.80 -6.18 7.43
N ASN A 109 16.04 -6.32 8.51
CA ASN A 109 15.62 -7.62 9.01
C ASN A 109 14.18 -7.90 8.61
N SER A 110 13.84 -9.18 8.46
CA SER A 110 12.48 -9.58 8.15
C SER A 110 11.63 -9.63 9.41
N THR A 111 10.43 -9.07 9.28
CA THR A 111 9.41 -9.02 10.35
C THR A 111 8.20 -9.80 9.92
N ILE A 112 7.72 -10.67 10.81
CA ILE A 112 6.43 -11.34 10.64
C ILE A 112 5.35 -10.42 11.22
N PHE A 113 4.42 -9.99 10.37
CA PHE A 113 3.21 -9.29 10.80
C PHE A 113 2.07 -10.29 10.91
N PHE A 114 1.60 -10.53 12.13
CA PHE A 114 0.43 -11.37 12.40
C PHE A 114 -0.80 -10.49 12.62
N LEU A 115 -1.83 -10.68 11.80
CA LEU A 115 -3.03 -9.83 11.78
C LEU A 115 -4.28 -10.70 11.86
N PRO A 116 -4.53 -11.37 13.01
CA PRO A 116 -5.63 -12.31 13.16
C PRO A 116 -6.99 -11.64 12.97
N HIS A 117 -7.68 -11.93 11.86
CA HIS A 117 -9.00 -11.35 11.52
C HIS A 117 -9.07 -9.83 11.63
N CYS A 118 -7.95 -9.17 11.36
CA CYS A 118 -7.84 -7.73 11.44
C CYS A 118 -8.42 -7.06 10.21
N SER A 119 -8.68 -5.76 10.34
CA SER A 119 -9.14 -4.96 9.21
C SER A 119 -8.11 -5.00 8.07
N GLN A 120 -8.61 -5.11 6.84
CA GLN A 120 -7.78 -5.11 5.64
C GLN A 120 -6.97 -3.81 5.50
N GLN A 121 -7.43 -2.72 6.12
CA GLN A 121 -6.71 -1.45 6.21
C GLN A 121 -5.34 -1.61 6.88
N LEU A 122 -5.18 -2.47 7.89
CA LEU A 122 -3.89 -2.69 8.55
C LEU A 122 -2.89 -3.35 7.60
N SER A 123 -3.30 -4.42 6.91
CA SER A 123 -2.49 -5.07 5.86
C SER A 123 -2.10 -4.07 4.76
N ASN A 124 -3.07 -3.27 4.31
CA ASN A 124 -2.85 -2.24 3.29
C ASN A 124 -1.82 -1.18 3.74
N ASN A 125 -1.90 -0.74 5.00
CA ASN A 125 -0.98 0.25 5.56
C ASN A 125 0.44 -0.30 5.74
N ILE A 126 0.59 -1.58 6.10
CA ILE A 126 1.90 -2.25 6.17
C ILE A 126 2.53 -2.30 4.78
N ILE A 127 1.75 -2.68 3.76
CA ILE A 127 2.24 -2.73 2.37
C ILE A 127 2.61 -1.32 1.89
N TRP A 128 1.78 -0.30 2.20
CA TRP A 128 2.08 1.08 1.88
C TRP A 128 3.39 1.58 2.51
N ALA A 129 3.58 1.34 3.80
CA ALA A 129 4.75 1.83 4.55
C ALA A 129 6.07 1.22 4.05
N ASN A 130 6.00 0.03 3.43
CA ASN A 130 7.14 -0.73 2.93
C ASN A 130 7.23 -0.78 1.40
N TRP A 131 6.38 -0.03 0.69
CA TRP A 131 6.20 -0.16 -0.75
C TRP A 131 7.53 -0.17 -1.52
N GLY A 132 7.68 -1.13 -2.43
CA GLY A 132 8.88 -1.33 -3.23
C GLY A 132 9.78 -2.42 -2.66
N VAL A 133 11.11 -2.21 -2.71
CA VAL A 133 12.10 -3.24 -2.37
C VAL A 133 12.04 -3.67 -0.90
N ASN A 134 11.56 -2.79 0.00
CA ASN A 134 11.48 -3.10 1.42
C ASN A 134 10.42 -4.17 1.73
N LEU A 135 9.42 -4.38 0.86
CA LEU A 135 8.43 -5.44 1.02
C LEU A 135 9.05 -6.84 1.16
N ARG A 136 10.27 -7.08 0.64
CA ARG A 136 10.97 -8.36 0.81
C ARG A 136 11.22 -8.72 2.28
N HIS A 137 11.17 -7.72 3.17
CA HIS A 137 11.36 -7.86 4.61
C HIS A 137 10.03 -8.00 5.37
N CYS A 138 8.89 -7.98 4.69
CA CYS A 138 7.58 -8.17 5.29
C CYS A 138 7.07 -9.59 5.02
N ILE A 139 6.66 -10.29 6.07
CA ILE A 139 5.91 -11.56 5.97
C ILE A 139 4.56 -11.34 6.63
N LEU A 140 3.46 -11.41 5.90
CA LEU A 140 2.12 -11.18 6.47
C LEU A 140 1.39 -12.50 6.70
N ILE A 141 0.98 -12.77 7.93
CA ILE A 141 0.06 -13.85 8.27
C ILE A 141 -1.29 -13.20 8.59
N CYS A 142 -2.19 -13.16 7.61
CA CYS A 142 -3.41 -12.37 7.68
C CYS A 142 -4.50 -12.94 6.76
N ASN A 143 -5.62 -12.22 6.65
CA ASN A 143 -6.71 -12.62 5.74
C ASN A 143 -6.23 -12.79 4.30
N SER A 144 -6.79 -13.78 3.60
CA SER A 144 -6.48 -14.07 2.20
C SER A 144 -6.75 -12.85 1.31
N PHE A 145 -5.74 -12.42 0.55
CA PHE A 145 -5.89 -11.36 -0.44
C PHE A 145 -6.77 -11.81 -1.62
N SER A 146 -6.65 -13.07 -2.02
CA SER A 146 -7.51 -13.68 -3.03
C SER A 146 -8.99 -13.58 -2.61
N SER A 147 -9.32 -14.05 -1.41
CA SER A 147 -10.66 -13.97 -0.82
C SER A 147 -11.14 -12.52 -0.69
N MET A 148 -10.28 -11.61 -0.24
CA MET A 148 -10.62 -10.18 -0.17
C MET A 148 -11.03 -9.63 -1.53
N ILE A 149 -10.24 -9.88 -2.58
CA ILE A 149 -10.45 -9.31 -3.91
C ILE A 149 -11.73 -9.86 -4.55
N GLU A 150 -12.00 -11.15 -4.36
CA GLU A 150 -13.20 -11.82 -4.85
C GLU A 150 -14.48 -11.29 -4.18
N ASN A 151 -14.41 -11.02 -2.88
CA ASN A 151 -15.57 -10.59 -2.08
C ASN A 151 -15.77 -9.06 -2.03
N THR A 152 -14.78 -8.25 -2.41
CA THR A 152 -14.87 -6.78 -2.35
C THR A 152 -15.31 -6.20 -3.70
N PRO A 153 -16.44 -5.46 -3.76
CA PRO A 153 -16.86 -4.81 -4.99
C PRO A 153 -15.82 -3.82 -5.51
N LYS A 154 -15.63 -3.77 -6.83
CA LYS A 154 -14.63 -2.91 -7.48
C LYS A 154 -14.70 -1.43 -7.09
N SER A 155 -15.88 -0.93 -6.72
CA SER A 155 -16.07 0.45 -6.23
C SER A 155 -15.30 0.75 -4.94
N PHE A 156 -15.01 -0.26 -4.13
CA PHE A 156 -14.30 -0.13 -2.84
C PHE A 156 -12.80 -0.44 -2.95
N TRP A 157 -12.29 -0.82 -4.13
CA TRP A 157 -10.88 -1.16 -4.31
C TRP A 157 -9.92 0.00 -4.01
N ALA A 158 -10.40 1.25 -4.14
CA ALA A 158 -9.62 2.44 -3.79
C ALA A 158 -9.22 2.47 -2.30
N GLU A 159 -10.03 1.88 -1.41
CA GLU A 159 -9.73 1.82 0.03
C GLU A 159 -8.56 0.87 0.37
N TYR A 160 -8.29 -0.09 -0.54
CA TYR A 160 -7.26 -1.12 -0.39
C TYR A 160 -6.25 -1.10 -1.55
N GLU A 161 -6.00 0.08 -2.11
CA GLU A 161 -5.20 0.32 -3.32
C GLU A 161 -3.87 -0.47 -3.33
N HIS A 162 -3.18 -0.54 -2.17
CA HIS A 162 -1.89 -1.19 -2.08
C HIS A 162 -1.97 -2.71 -2.12
N ILE A 163 -3.01 -3.30 -1.51
CA ILE A 163 -3.24 -4.74 -1.64
C ILE A 163 -3.60 -5.10 -3.09
N ILE A 164 -4.48 -4.31 -3.72
CA ILE A 164 -4.86 -4.52 -5.13
C ILE A 164 -3.63 -4.43 -6.05
N ASN A 165 -2.80 -3.40 -5.87
CA ASN A 165 -1.64 -3.17 -6.72
C ASN A 165 -0.51 -4.18 -6.49
N ILE A 166 -0.36 -4.72 -5.27
CA ILE A 166 0.67 -5.72 -4.96
C ILE A 166 0.24 -7.14 -5.35
N TYR A 167 -1.04 -7.39 -5.59
CA TYR A 167 -1.61 -8.75 -5.72
C TYR A 167 -0.94 -9.63 -6.78
N SER A 168 -0.55 -9.08 -7.93
CA SER A 168 0.17 -9.84 -8.97
C SER A 168 1.65 -10.12 -8.62
N HIS A 169 2.18 -9.45 -7.60
CA HIS A 169 3.60 -9.48 -7.20
C HIS A 169 3.83 -10.14 -5.82
N VAL A 170 2.76 -10.47 -5.10
CA VAL A 170 2.82 -11.26 -3.87
C VAL A 170 2.80 -12.77 -4.19
N VAL A 171 3.32 -13.58 -3.29
CA VAL A 171 3.02 -15.02 -3.24
C VAL A 171 2.16 -15.24 -2.02
N GLU A 172 0.92 -15.68 -2.25
CA GLU A 172 -0.02 -16.07 -1.21
C GLU A 172 0.04 -17.59 -1.05
N LEU A 173 0.43 -18.04 0.14
CA LEU A 173 0.52 -19.44 0.52
C LEU A 173 -0.68 -19.75 1.41
N ALA A 174 -1.60 -20.55 0.87
CA ALA A 174 -2.80 -20.97 1.57
C ALA A 174 -2.44 -21.88 2.76
N ILE A 175 -3.26 -21.82 3.81
CA ILE A 175 -3.16 -22.69 4.98
C ILE A 175 -4.35 -23.65 4.97
N ALA A 176 -4.06 -24.95 4.99
CA ALA A 176 -5.10 -25.95 5.26
C ALA A 176 -5.52 -25.86 6.73
N ASN A 177 -6.73 -25.35 6.99
CA ASN A 177 -7.29 -25.22 8.34
C ASN A 177 -8.28 -26.36 8.63
N THR A 178 -7.81 -27.38 9.32
CA THR A 178 -8.62 -28.51 9.84
C THR A 178 -8.83 -28.42 11.35
N PHE A 179 -8.60 -27.25 11.95
CA PHE A 179 -8.60 -27.10 13.40
C PHE A 179 -10.01 -27.17 13.97
N LYS A 180 -10.15 -27.75 15.17
CA LYS A 180 -11.44 -27.92 15.87
C LYS A 180 -12.16 -26.59 16.12
N TYR A 181 -11.40 -25.52 16.33
CA TYR A 181 -11.91 -24.14 16.38
C TYR A 181 -11.62 -23.49 15.03
N TYR A 182 -12.47 -23.80 14.06
CA TYR A 182 -12.28 -23.41 12.66
C TYR A 182 -12.12 -21.88 12.50
N ASP A 183 -12.83 -21.12 13.32
CA ASP A 183 -12.88 -19.66 13.30
C ASP A 183 -11.58 -18.96 13.74
N ILE A 184 -10.57 -19.68 14.24
CA ILE A 184 -9.31 -19.10 14.75
C ILE A 184 -8.32 -18.77 13.64
N PHE A 185 -8.25 -19.63 12.62
CA PHE A 185 -7.35 -19.50 11.46
C PHE A 185 -8.12 -19.57 10.13
N ASN A 186 -9.45 -19.39 10.17
CA ASN A 186 -10.24 -19.31 8.95
C ASN A 186 -9.77 -18.13 8.10
N ASP A 187 -9.82 -18.31 6.78
CA ASP A 187 -9.47 -17.27 5.81
C ASP A 187 -8.05 -16.71 6.01
N THR A 188 -7.15 -17.44 6.68
CA THR A 188 -5.78 -17.00 6.96
C THR A 188 -4.80 -17.58 5.93
N SER A 189 -3.96 -16.71 5.36
CA SER A 189 -2.90 -17.06 4.41
C SER A 189 -1.58 -16.40 4.83
N ILE A 190 -0.46 -16.96 4.35
CA ILE A 190 0.86 -16.35 4.48
C ILE A 190 1.19 -15.62 3.18
N HIS A 191 1.61 -14.37 3.29
CA HIS A 191 1.93 -13.52 2.15
C HIS A 191 3.40 -13.13 2.24
N VAL A 192 4.15 -13.49 1.20
CA VAL A 192 5.56 -13.12 1.05
C VAL A 192 5.78 -12.38 -0.26
N PHE A 193 6.83 -11.56 -0.30
CA PHE A 193 7.13 -10.70 -1.45
C PHE A 193 8.51 -11.02 -2.02
N PRO A 194 8.62 -12.04 -2.90
CA PRO A 194 9.91 -12.46 -3.43
C PRO A 194 10.62 -11.32 -4.17
N PRO A 195 11.95 -11.14 -3.99
CA PRO A 195 12.71 -10.11 -4.70
C PRO A 195 12.57 -10.19 -6.23
N SER A 196 12.40 -11.39 -6.77
CA SER A 196 12.16 -11.63 -8.20
C SER A 196 10.86 -10.99 -8.71
N LYS A 197 9.78 -11.03 -7.92
CA LYS A 197 8.50 -10.39 -8.24
C LYS A 197 8.52 -8.89 -7.97
N LEU A 198 9.24 -8.44 -6.94
CA LEU A 198 9.32 -7.02 -6.59
C LEU A 198 10.04 -6.17 -7.65
N LYS A 199 11.01 -6.73 -8.39
CA LYS A 199 11.67 -6.05 -9.52
C LYS A 199 10.70 -5.65 -10.64
N LEU A 200 9.57 -6.36 -10.74
CA LEU A 200 8.54 -6.10 -11.74
C LEU A 200 7.50 -5.09 -11.27
N LEU A 201 7.58 -4.65 -10.01
CA LEU A 201 6.64 -3.67 -9.51
C LEU A 201 6.72 -2.40 -10.36
N PRO A 202 5.57 -1.89 -10.84
CA PRO A 202 5.56 -0.58 -11.45
C PRO A 202 6.09 0.38 -10.40
N THR A 203 7.25 0.99 -10.68
CA THR A 203 7.77 2.08 -9.86
C THR A 203 6.60 3.04 -9.65
N TYR A 204 6.29 3.36 -8.38
CA TYR A 204 5.19 4.25 -7.97
C TYR A 204 5.49 5.71 -8.37
N SER A 205 5.95 5.88 -9.61
CA SER A 205 6.38 7.10 -10.27
C SER A 205 5.18 7.91 -10.76
N GLU A 206 3.95 7.46 -10.54
CA GLU A 206 2.77 8.25 -10.91
C GLU A 206 2.53 9.42 -9.94
N LYS A 207 2.86 9.30 -8.66
CA LYS A 207 2.68 10.39 -7.67
C LYS A 207 3.69 11.53 -7.80
N MET A 208 4.82 11.29 -8.48
CA MET A 208 5.73 12.34 -8.95
C MET A 208 5.54 12.66 -10.44
N SER A 209 4.76 11.88 -11.19
CA SER A 209 4.53 12.11 -12.62
C SER A 209 3.73 13.40 -12.81
N THR A 210 2.66 13.62 -12.05
CA THR A 210 1.81 14.81 -12.18
C THR A 210 2.61 16.08 -11.93
N ILE A 211 3.42 16.14 -10.87
CA ILE A 211 4.29 17.30 -10.60
C ILE A 211 5.35 17.47 -11.69
N ARG A 212 5.99 16.38 -12.14
CA ARG A 212 7.00 16.45 -13.23
C ARG A 212 6.36 16.89 -14.55
N GLN A 213 5.14 16.45 -14.84
CA GLN A 213 4.36 16.84 -16.02
C GLN A 213 3.94 18.31 -15.93
N ILE A 214 3.46 18.78 -14.77
CA ILE A 214 3.18 20.19 -14.53
C ILE A 214 4.44 21.03 -14.74
N ILE A 215 5.57 20.63 -14.16
CA ILE A 215 6.86 21.31 -14.35
C ILE A 215 7.29 21.31 -15.82
N SER A 216 7.11 20.19 -16.52
CA SER A 216 7.44 20.04 -17.94
C SER A 216 6.57 20.93 -18.83
N GLU A 217 5.26 20.98 -18.58
CA GLU A 217 4.34 21.87 -19.32
C GLU A 217 4.61 23.34 -18.99
N LEU A 218 4.86 23.68 -17.71
CA LEU A 218 5.22 25.05 -17.33
C LEU A 218 6.52 25.52 -18.00
N ARG A 219 7.50 24.64 -18.22
CA ARG A 219 8.74 25.00 -18.95
C ARG A 219 8.49 25.37 -20.41
N LYS A 220 7.39 24.91 -21.02
CA LYS A 220 7.00 25.26 -22.39
C LYS A 220 6.34 26.63 -22.47
N VAL A 221 5.76 27.11 -21.37
CA VAL A 221 4.92 28.33 -21.34
C VAL A 221 5.62 29.49 -20.60
N VAL A 222 6.45 29.20 -19.60
CA VAL A 222 7.03 30.20 -18.69
C VAL A 222 8.56 30.29 -18.89
N PRO A 223 9.12 31.50 -19.07
CA PRO A 223 10.57 31.70 -19.10
C PRO A 223 11.24 31.18 -17.82
N LYS A 224 12.43 30.57 -17.95
CA LYS A 224 13.15 29.89 -16.85
C LYS A 224 13.27 30.72 -15.56
N GLU A 225 13.40 32.03 -15.69
CA GLU A 225 13.59 32.98 -14.57
C GLU A 225 12.33 33.12 -13.70
N ASN A 226 11.13 32.88 -14.26
CA ASN A 226 9.86 33.04 -13.55
C ASN A 226 9.26 31.73 -13.01
N MET A 227 9.88 30.57 -13.30
CA MET A 227 9.38 29.27 -12.86
C MET A 227 9.27 29.14 -11.33
N LYS A 228 10.24 29.68 -10.59
CA LYS A 228 10.26 29.59 -9.10
C LYS A 228 9.23 30.51 -8.43
N ASN A 229 8.73 31.50 -9.16
CA ASN A 229 7.76 32.48 -8.67
C ASN A 229 6.31 32.11 -9.02
N ASN A 230 6.07 30.99 -9.72
CA ASN A 230 4.72 30.55 -10.00
C ASN A 230 4.01 30.10 -8.72
N LEU A 231 3.02 30.88 -8.30
CA LEU A 231 2.29 30.71 -7.04
C LEU A 231 1.55 29.36 -6.98
N ALA A 232 0.96 28.94 -8.09
CA ALA A 232 0.21 27.69 -8.19
C ALA A 232 1.13 26.47 -8.06
N LEU A 233 2.28 26.47 -8.74
CA LEU A 233 3.28 25.42 -8.60
C LEU A 233 3.81 25.33 -7.16
N ARG A 234 4.13 26.47 -6.53
CA ARG A 234 4.60 26.51 -5.15
C ARG A 234 3.55 25.97 -4.18
N TYR A 235 2.29 26.35 -4.38
CA TYR A 235 1.18 25.84 -3.59
C TYR A 235 1.02 24.32 -3.75
N ILE A 236 0.93 23.81 -4.98
CA ILE A 236 0.77 22.37 -5.26
C ILE A 236 1.92 21.57 -4.66
N VAL A 237 3.18 21.99 -4.87
CA VAL A 237 4.36 21.32 -4.31
C VAL A 237 4.33 21.33 -2.78
N ASN A 238 3.96 22.45 -2.15
CA ASN A 238 3.87 22.53 -0.68
C ASN A 238 2.77 21.63 -0.12
N GLN A 239 1.61 21.56 -0.78
CA GLN A 239 0.53 20.67 -0.36
C GLN A 239 0.91 19.20 -0.55
N TYR A 240 1.52 18.83 -1.68
CA TYR A 240 2.01 17.46 -1.88
C TYR A 240 3.03 17.03 -0.83
N LYS A 241 3.93 17.94 -0.40
CA LYS A 241 4.84 17.70 0.72
C LYS A 241 4.09 17.55 2.06
N LYS A 242 3.09 18.41 2.30
CA LYS A 242 2.29 18.39 3.53
C LYS A 242 1.53 17.08 3.71
N TYR A 243 1.03 16.50 2.62
CA TYR A 243 0.26 15.25 2.61
C TYR A 243 1.09 14.01 2.24
N GLN A 244 2.43 14.10 2.31
CA GLN A 244 3.33 13.00 1.97
C GLN A 244 3.39 11.93 3.07
N THR A 245 3.05 12.27 4.33
CA THR A 245 3.29 11.42 5.52
C THR A 245 2.22 11.58 6.62
N THR A 246 0.92 11.58 6.31
CA THR A 246 -0.11 11.80 7.35
C THR A 246 -1.32 10.85 7.27
N ASP A 247 -1.93 10.62 8.44
CA ASP A 247 -2.92 9.58 8.79
C ASP A 247 -4.22 9.53 7.97
N GLN A 248 -4.96 8.41 8.11
CA GLN A 248 -6.15 8.05 7.32
C GLN A 248 -7.26 9.12 7.28
N GLN A 249 -7.39 9.99 8.29
CA GLN A 249 -8.36 11.09 8.28
C GLN A 249 -8.12 12.13 7.17
N LEU A 250 -6.95 12.13 6.52
CA LEU A 250 -6.60 13.06 5.44
C LEU A 250 -6.54 12.40 4.05
N CYS A 251 -7.04 11.17 3.88
CA CYS A 251 -7.06 10.51 2.56
C CYS A 251 -7.90 11.31 1.54
N LYS A 252 -9.02 11.90 1.99
CA LYS A 252 -9.83 12.80 1.17
C LYS A 252 -9.07 14.06 0.76
N ALA A 253 -8.35 14.70 1.67
CA ALA A 253 -7.54 15.87 1.36
C ALA A 253 -6.41 15.54 0.37
N LYS A 254 -5.85 14.34 0.45
CA LYS A 254 -4.82 13.85 -0.48
C LYS A 254 -5.39 13.59 -1.87
N GLU A 255 -6.56 12.98 -1.98
CA GLU A 255 -7.26 12.75 -3.25
C GLU A 255 -7.72 14.06 -3.88
N GLU A 256 -8.27 14.99 -3.09
CA GLU A 256 -8.62 16.34 -3.52
C GLU A 256 -7.39 17.08 -4.08
N MET A 257 -6.24 16.93 -3.40
CA MET A 257 -4.98 17.51 -3.87
C MET A 257 -4.48 16.89 -5.17
N ASP A 258 -4.61 15.57 -5.34
CA ASP A 258 -4.25 14.90 -6.59
C ASP A 258 -5.17 15.34 -7.74
N PHE A 259 -6.48 15.41 -7.49
CA PHE A 259 -7.47 15.93 -8.42
C PHE A 259 -7.19 17.37 -8.83
N MET A 260 -6.87 18.24 -7.87
CA MET A 260 -6.49 19.63 -8.13
C MET A 260 -5.22 19.73 -9.00
N ALA A 261 -4.20 18.91 -8.74
CA ALA A 261 -2.99 18.90 -9.55
C ALA A 261 -3.24 18.41 -10.98
N LYS A 262 -4.03 17.35 -11.16
CA LYS A 262 -4.44 16.85 -12.48
C LYS A 262 -5.26 17.88 -13.25
N THR A 263 -6.17 18.58 -12.57
CA THR A 263 -6.96 19.68 -13.15
C THR A 263 -6.06 20.81 -13.63
N TYR A 264 -5.07 21.20 -12.82
CA TYR A 264 -4.11 22.23 -13.21
C TYR A 264 -3.23 21.81 -14.38
N LEU A 265 -2.80 20.55 -14.43
CA LEU A 265 -2.07 20.00 -15.58
C LEU A 265 -2.90 20.07 -16.87
N CYS A 266 -4.17 19.63 -16.81
CA CYS A 266 -5.09 19.69 -17.94
C CYS A 266 -5.28 21.13 -18.43
N TYR A 267 -5.43 22.09 -17.50
CA TYR A 267 -5.52 23.51 -17.84
C TYR A 267 -4.27 23.99 -18.58
N LEU A 268 -3.07 23.67 -18.09
CA LEU A 268 -1.81 24.09 -18.74
C LEU A 268 -1.68 23.51 -20.15
N GLN A 269 -2.00 22.22 -20.31
CA GLN A 269 -1.98 21.55 -21.61
C GLN A 269 -2.98 22.18 -22.59
N SER A 270 -4.20 22.45 -22.12
CA SER A 270 -5.24 23.09 -22.92
C SER A 270 -4.87 24.51 -23.32
N SER A 271 -4.27 25.28 -22.40
CA SER A 271 -3.79 26.64 -22.69
C SER A 271 -2.69 26.63 -23.74
N ARG A 272 -1.75 25.69 -23.67
CA ARG A 272 -0.70 25.53 -24.69
C ARG A 272 -1.31 25.18 -26.05
N LEU A 273 -2.21 24.20 -26.10
CA LEU A 273 -2.88 23.79 -27.33
C LEU A 273 -3.68 24.94 -27.95
N CYS A 274 -4.38 25.72 -27.12
CA CYS A 274 -5.10 26.91 -27.56
C CYS A 274 -4.15 27.95 -28.18
N GLN A 275 -2.98 28.16 -27.58
CA GLN A 275 -1.94 29.04 -28.15
C GLN A 275 -1.41 28.49 -29.48
N GLU A 276 -1.12 27.18 -29.57
CA GLU A 276 -0.66 26.55 -30.81
C GLU A 276 -1.69 26.69 -31.94
N ILE A 277 -2.97 26.46 -31.65
CA ILE A 277 -4.07 26.65 -32.60
C ILE A 277 -4.21 28.13 -32.99
N HIS A 278 -4.09 29.06 -32.03
CA HIS A 278 -4.12 30.49 -32.31
C HIS A 278 -2.96 30.92 -33.21
N ASP A 279 -1.76 30.38 -32.96
CA ASP A 279 -0.57 30.63 -33.76
C ASP A 279 -0.72 30.07 -35.19
N GLU A 280 -1.33 28.89 -35.32
CA GLU A 280 -1.54 28.21 -36.59
C GLU A 280 -2.64 28.87 -37.45
N PHE A 281 -3.78 29.23 -36.85
CA PHE A 281 -4.99 29.64 -37.57
C PHE A 281 -5.36 31.11 -37.44
N HIS A 282 -4.94 31.80 -36.39
CA HIS A 282 -5.42 33.17 -36.08
C HIS A 282 -4.32 34.25 -36.10
N SER A 283 -3.05 33.87 -36.12
CA SER A 283 -1.92 34.82 -36.17
C SER A 283 -1.72 35.50 -37.53
N LYS A 284 -2.38 35.03 -38.59
CA LYS A 284 -2.21 35.57 -39.96
C LYS A 284 -3.34 36.46 -40.44
N GLY A 285 -4.38 36.72 -39.63
CA GLY A 285 -5.57 37.44 -40.07
C GLY A 285 -6.40 36.69 -41.14
N GLU A 286 -7.44 37.32 -41.68
CA GLU A 286 -8.15 36.79 -42.85
C GLU A 286 -7.19 36.78 -44.05
N ARG A 287 -7.05 35.62 -44.70
CA ARG A 287 -6.24 35.48 -45.93
C ARG A 287 -6.77 36.42 -47.00
N THR A 288 -5.87 37.07 -47.74
CA THR A 288 -6.31 37.96 -48.82
C THR A 288 -6.96 37.15 -49.96
N VAL A 289 -7.78 37.84 -50.77
CA VAL A 289 -8.44 37.23 -51.95
C VAL A 289 -7.41 36.61 -52.91
N GLU A 290 -6.23 37.25 -53.02
CA GLU A 290 -5.09 36.79 -53.81
C GLU A 290 -4.49 35.46 -53.31
N GLU A 291 -4.22 35.37 -52.01
CA GLU A 291 -3.66 34.16 -51.40
C GLU A 291 -4.64 32.98 -51.48
N THR A 292 -5.93 33.27 -51.32
CA THR A 292 -7.00 32.28 -51.43
C THR A 292 -7.13 31.75 -52.85
N ALA A 293 -7.18 32.64 -53.86
CA ALA A 293 -7.24 32.25 -55.28
C ALA A 293 -6.06 31.35 -55.68
N LYS A 294 -4.85 31.69 -55.22
CA LYS A 294 -3.64 30.91 -55.50
C LYS A 294 -3.65 29.52 -54.86
N MET A 295 -4.21 29.38 -53.66
CA MET A 295 -4.31 28.10 -52.95
C MET A 295 -5.26 27.10 -53.65
N VAL A 296 -6.33 27.59 -54.28
CA VAL A 296 -7.28 26.77 -55.03
C VAL A 296 -6.97 26.66 -56.54
N GLY A 297 -5.81 27.17 -56.98
CA GLY A 297 -5.34 27.06 -58.36
C GLY A 297 -5.98 28.03 -59.35
N PHE A 298 -6.60 29.10 -58.86
CA PHE A 298 -7.22 30.15 -59.68
C PHE A 298 -6.33 31.39 -59.79
N LYS A 299 -6.42 32.07 -60.94
CA LYS A 299 -5.82 33.38 -61.19
C LYS A 299 -6.82 34.49 -60.91
N LEU A 300 -6.34 35.69 -60.59
CA LEU A 300 -7.21 36.86 -60.45
C LEU A 300 -7.55 37.47 -61.80
N PRO A 301 -8.64 38.26 -61.90
CA PRO A 301 -9.06 38.88 -63.18
C PRO A 301 -8.01 39.78 -63.83
N HIS A 302 -7.02 40.25 -63.05
CA HIS A 302 -5.94 41.13 -63.52
C HIS A 302 -4.61 40.40 -63.74
N ASP A 303 -4.53 39.09 -63.47
CA ASP A 303 -3.32 38.32 -63.73
C ASP A 303 -3.15 38.05 -65.25
N PRO A 304 -1.94 38.16 -65.80
CA PRO A 304 -1.69 37.83 -67.20
C PRO A 304 -2.03 36.36 -67.49
N LYS A 305 -2.66 36.13 -68.64
CA LYS A 305 -3.10 34.81 -69.10
C LYS A 305 -1.94 33.83 -69.17
#